data_AF-A0A257LMY5-F1
#
_entry.id   AF-A0A257LMY5-F1
#
_cell.length_a   1.000
_cell.length_b   1.000
_cell.length_c   1.000
_cell.angle_alpha   90.00
_cell.angle_beta   90.00
_cell.angle_gamma   90.00
#
_symmetry.space_group_name_H-M   'P 1'
#
loop_
_entity.id
_entity.type
_entity.pdbx_description
1 polymer ?
#
loop_
_entity_poly.entity_id
_entity_poly.type
_entity_poly.pdbx_seq_one_letter_code
_entity_poly.pdbx_strand_id
1 'polypeptide(L)'
;MQAHAGELRAWLRGKFPGLSDPDDLVQESLSRVWREHESRPVPAPKALLFTTARNLAYDQLRRRQIVQIDGIAEFADLPVLEESPSAADTTARNQELDLLTQAL
;
A
#
# COMPACT_ATOMS: atom_id res chain seq x y z
N MET A 1 -18.28 -4.68 -3.42
CA MET A 1 -17.05 -4.66 -2.60
C MET A 1 -16.05 -5.75 -2.97
N GLN A 2 -16.49 -6.98 -3.29
CA GLN A 2 -15.58 -8.10 -3.61
C GLN A 2 -14.71 -7.88 -4.87
N ALA A 3 -15.22 -7.12 -5.86
CA ALA A 3 -14.44 -6.72 -7.04
C ALA A 3 -13.20 -5.86 -6.68
N HIS A 4 -13.38 -4.84 -5.81
CA HIS A 4 -12.27 -3.99 -5.36
C HIS A 4 -11.23 -4.75 -4.53
N ALA A 5 -11.65 -5.73 -3.72
CA ALA A 5 -10.73 -6.58 -2.97
C ALA A 5 -9.87 -7.46 -3.89
N GLY A 6 -10.45 -8.01 -4.96
CA GLY A 6 -9.73 -8.79 -5.96
C GLY A 6 -8.70 -7.95 -6.72
N GLU A 7 -9.13 -6.80 -7.24
CA GLU A 7 -8.25 -5.84 -7.94
C GLU A 7 -7.10 -5.36 -7.05
N LEU A 8 -7.41 -4.95 -5.81
CA LEU A 8 -6.42 -4.46 -4.87
C LEU A 8 -5.38 -5.53 -4.49
N ARG A 9 -5.83 -6.77 -4.28
CA ARG A 9 -4.96 -7.91 -4.01
C ARG A 9 -4.00 -8.19 -5.17
N ALA A 10 -4.51 -8.22 -6.40
CA ALA A 10 -3.70 -8.44 -7.59
C ALA A 10 -2.66 -7.33 -7.76
N TRP A 11 -3.08 -6.08 -7.55
CA TRP A 11 -2.21 -4.93 -7.60
C TRP A 11 -1.11 -4.95 -6.52
N LEU A 12 -1.44 -5.31 -5.27
CA LEU A 12 -0.46 -5.43 -4.18
C LEU A 12 0.58 -6.51 -4.47
N ARG A 13 0.15 -7.68 -4.97
CA ARG A 13 1.07 -8.79 -5.33
C ARG A 13 2.04 -8.40 -6.44
N GLY A 14 1.56 -7.67 -7.45
CA GLY A 14 2.40 -7.23 -8.57
C GLY A 14 3.37 -6.11 -8.16
N LYS A 15 2.91 -5.15 -7.37
CA LYS A 15 3.69 -3.95 -7.01
C LYS A 15 4.66 -4.15 -5.86
N PHE A 16 4.35 -5.06 -4.93
CA PHE A 16 5.11 -5.26 -3.70
C PHE A 16 5.38 -6.75 -3.46
N PRO A 17 6.25 -7.39 -4.26
CA PRO A 17 6.52 -8.83 -4.17
C PRO A 17 7.14 -9.26 -2.83
N GLY A 18 7.70 -8.33 -2.04
CA GLY A 18 8.25 -8.58 -0.71
C GLY A 18 7.22 -8.66 0.43
N LEU A 19 5.93 -8.47 0.15
CA LEU A 19 4.86 -8.64 1.14
C LEU A 19 4.56 -10.12 1.35
N SER A 20 4.58 -10.59 2.60
CA SER A 20 4.23 -12.00 2.89
C SER A 20 2.72 -12.23 2.91
N ASP A 21 1.95 -11.23 3.30
CA ASP A 21 0.49 -11.32 3.41
C ASP A 21 -0.18 -10.07 2.83
N PRO A 22 -0.58 -10.11 1.54
CA PRO A 22 -1.33 -9.03 0.92
C PRO A 22 -2.81 -9.01 1.37
N ASP A 23 -3.34 -10.10 1.93
CA ASP A 23 -4.76 -10.18 2.31
C ASP A 23 -5.06 -9.34 3.56
N ASP A 24 -4.16 -9.33 4.54
CA ASP A 24 -4.24 -8.45 5.70
C ASP A 24 -4.26 -6.97 5.30
N LEU A 25 -3.42 -6.59 4.35
CA LEU A 25 -3.36 -5.22 3.83
C LEU A 25 -4.64 -4.84 3.08
N VAL A 26 -5.24 -5.76 2.34
CA VAL A 26 -6.54 -5.56 1.69
C VAL A 26 -7.63 -5.31 2.73
N GLN A 27 -7.72 -6.16 3.76
CA GLN A 27 -8.73 -6.03 4.82
C GLN A 27 -8.58 -4.72 5.60
N GLU A 28 -7.36 -4.38 6.00
CA GLU A 28 -7.08 -3.14 6.74
C GLU A 28 -7.39 -1.91 5.89
N SER A 29 -7.03 -1.92 4.61
CA SER A 29 -7.31 -0.80 3.70
C SER A 29 -8.82 -0.58 3.54
N LEU A 30 -9.58 -1.66 3.30
CA LEU A 30 -11.04 -1.59 3.19
C LEU A 30 -11.68 -1.07 4.48
N SER A 31 -11.21 -1.54 5.64
CA SER A 31 -11.71 -1.12 6.96
C SER A 31 -11.50 0.38 7.19
N ARG A 32 -10.33 0.92 6.84
CA ARG A 32 -10.03 2.35 6.98
C ARG A 32 -10.90 3.21 6.06
N VAL A 33 -11.04 2.82 4.79
CA VAL A 33 -11.87 3.56 3.84
C VAL A 33 -13.34 3.55 4.25
N TRP A 34 -13.84 2.42 4.78
CA TRP A 34 -15.20 2.36 5.30
C TRP A 34 -15.44 3.30 6.47
N ARG A 35 -14.55 3.30 7.47
CA ARG A 35 -14.66 4.21 8.62
C ARG A 35 -14.64 5.68 8.21
N GLU A 36 -13.76 6.04 7.27
CA GLU A 36 -13.73 7.39 6.70
C GLU A 36 -15.07 7.74 6.03
N HIS A 37 -15.64 6.81 5.24
CA HIS A 37 -16.93 7.00 4.59
C HIS A 37 -18.11 7.13 5.57
N GLU A 38 -18.07 6.46 6.72
CA GLU A 38 -19.09 6.60 7.78
C GLU A 38 -19.05 8.00 8.41
N SER A 39 -17.86 8.60 8.53
CA SER A 39 -17.70 9.93 9.11
C SER A 39 -18.01 11.08 8.14
N ARG A 40 -17.75 10.91 6.84
CA ARG A 40 -17.98 11.93 5.80
C ARG A 40 -18.09 11.31 4.40
N PRO A 41 -18.80 11.96 3.46
CA PRO A 41 -18.78 11.56 2.06
C PRO A 41 -17.34 11.58 1.51
N VAL A 42 -16.91 10.46 0.92
CA VAL A 42 -15.62 10.34 0.25
C VAL A 42 -15.84 10.44 -1.26
N PRO A 43 -15.33 11.48 -1.95
CA PRO A 43 -15.62 11.70 -3.37
C PRO A 43 -14.94 10.68 -4.29
N ALA A 44 -13.84 10.05 -3.86
CA ALA A 44 -13.09 9.07 -4.66
C ALA A 44 -12.66 7.85 -3.81
N PRO A 45 -13.60 6.97 -3.42
CA PRO A 45 -13.33 5.87 -2.49
C PRO A 45 -12.35 4.83 -3.05
N LYS A 46 -12.35 4.58 -4.37
CA LYS A 46 -11.38 3.70 -5.03
C LYS A 46 -9.96 4.27 -4.95
N ALA A 47 -9.77 5.55 -5.28
CA ALA A 47 -8.46 6.19 -5.19
C ALA A 47 -7.92 6.21 -3.74
N LEU A 48 -8.80 6.50 -2.78
CA LEU A 48 -8.46 6.43 -1.36
C LEU A 48 -8.02 5.01 -0.97
N LEU A 49 -8.75 3.98 -1.37
CA LEU A 49 -8.43 2.58 -1.07
C LEU A 49 -7.03 2.17 -1.53
N PHE A 50 -6.66 2.47 -2.78
CA PHE A 50 -5.35 2.14 -3.31
C PHE A 50 -4.24 2.96 -2.65
N THR A 51 -4.51 4.22 -2.31
CA THR A 51 -3.57 5.08 -1.58
C THR A 51 -3.31 4.54 -0.17
N THR A 52 -4.36 4.16 0.55
CA THR A 52 -4.25 3.54 1.87
C THR A 52 -3.44 2.25 1.82
N ALA A 53 -3.72 1.37 0.85
CA ALA A 53 -2.99 0.12 0.68
C ALA A 53 -1.51 0.33 0.36
N ARG A 54 -1.20 1.32 -0.50
CA ARG A 54 0.17 1.72 -0.82
C ARG A 54 0.95 2.10 0.44
N ASN A 55 0.36 2.95 1.27
CA ASN A 55 1.01 3.47 2.47
C ASN A 55 1.23 2.34 3.48
N LEU A 56 0.24 1.47 3.69
CA LEU A 56 0.38 0.32 4.56
C LEU A 56 1.45 -0.68 4.08
N ALA A 57 1.56 -0.90 2.76
CA ALA A 57 2.61 -1.74 2.19
C ALA A 57 4.00 -1.17 2.44
N TYR A 58 4.21 0.14 2.22
CA TYR A 58 5.47 0.80 2.53
C TYR A 58 5.81 0.75 4.02
N ASP A 59 4.84 1.01 4.90
CA ASP A 59 5.02 0.92 6.34
C ASP A 59 5.43 -0.50 6.76
N GLN A 60 4.81 -1.53 6.18
CA GLN A 60 5.15 -2.92 6.48
C GLN A 60 6.57 -3.28 6.02
N LEU A 61 6.95 -2.88 4.80
CA LEU A 61 8.30 -3.13 4.27
C LEU A 61 9.37 -2.37 5.07
N ARG A 62 9.10 -1.11 5.43
CA ARG A 62 9.99 -0.32 6.28
C ARG A 62 10.16 -0.94 7.67
N ARG A 63 9.07 -1.38 8.31
CA ARG A 63 9.13 -2.08 9.60
C ARG A 63 9.93 -3.37 9.51
N ARG A 64 9.78 -4.14 8.43
CA ARG A 64 10.60 -5.34 8.19
C ARG A 64 12.07 -4.98 8.09
N GLN A 65 12.44 -3.96 7.32
CA GLN A 65 13.82 -3.50 7.23
C GLN A 65 14.37 -3.07 8.59
N ILE A 66 13.61 -2.32 9.39
CA ILE A 66 14.03 -1.91 10.74
C ILE A 66 14.20 -3.13 11.65
N VAL A 67 13.25 -4.07 11.68
CA VAL A 67 13.36 -5.31 12.47
C VAL A 67 14.54 -6.17 11.99
N GLN A 68 14.80 -6.20 10.68
CA GLN A 68 16.01 -6.81 10.15
C GLN A 68 17.24 -6.07 10.67
N ILE A 69 17.35 -4.75 10.56
CA ILE A 69 18.50 -3.97 11.06
C ILE A 69 18.73 -4.20 12.57
N ASP A 70 17.68 -4.17 13.39
CA ASP A 70 17.76 -4.42 14.83
C ASP A 70 18.14 -5.88 15.15
N GLY A 71 17.71 -6.85 14.31
CA GLY A 71 18.12 -8.26 14.38
C GLY A 71 19.51 -8.54 13.77
N ILE A 72 20.02 -7.65 12.92
CA ILE A 72 21.32 -7.68 12.23
C ILE A 72 22.42 -7.03 13.10
N ALA A 73 22.18 -6.82 14.40
CA ALA A 73 23.27 -6.85 15.38
C ALA A 73 23.98 -8.22 15.41
N GLU A 74 23.47 -9.26 14.71
CA GLU A 74 24.10 -10.57 14.63
C GLU A 74 24.32 -11.15 13.20
N PHE A 75 23.75 -10.63 12.11
CA PHE A 75 23.99 -11.20 10.76
C PHE A 75 24.00 -10.18 9.61
N ALA A 76 25.19 -9.86 9.12
CA ALA A 76 25.47 -8.85 8.12
C ALA A 76 24.71 -8.98 6.76
N ASP A 77 24.42 -7.79 6.22
CA ASP A 77 24.30 -7.39 4.81
C ASP A 77 22.97 -7.62 4.05
N LEU A 78 22.13 -6.57 4.02
CA LEU A 78 21.03 -6.39 3.07
C LEU A 78 21.04 -4.93 2.55
N PRO A 79 20.77 -4.70 1.26
CA PRO A 79 20.96 -3.40 0.63
C PRO A 79 19.96 -2.36 1.16
N VAL A 80 20.51 -1.23 1.60
CA VAL A 80 19.80 -0.07 2.13
C VAL A 80 18.89 0.52 1.05
N LEU A 81 17.58 0.38 1.21
CA LEU A 81 16.61 1.13 0.41
C LEU A 81 16.44 2.51 1.06
N GLU A 82 17.37 3.41 0.77
CA GLU A 82 17.25 4.81 1.17
C GLU A 82 16.38 5.54 0.15
N GLU A 83 15.18 5.96 0.55
CA GLU A 83 14.53 7.16 0.01
C GLU A 83 13.46 7.63 1.01
N SER A 84 13.74 8.76 1.65
CA SER A 84 12.91 9.38 2.68
C SER A 84 11.59 9.90 2.09
N PRO A 85 10.41 9.66 2.72
CA PRO A 85 9.16 10.20 2.20
C PRO A 85 9.08 11.70 2.52
N SER A 86 9.38 12.55 1.54
CA SER A 86 9.00 13.96 1.62
C SER A 86 7.49 14.08 1.47
N ALA A 87 6.85 14.88 2.32
CA ALA A 87 5.41 15.14 2.34
C ALA A 87 4.81 15.66 1.00
N ALA A 88 5.66 15.90 -0.01
CA ALA A 88 5.29 16.32 -1.37
C ALA A 88 4.81 15.17 -2.29
N ASP A 89 5.02 13.90 -1.94
CA ASP A 89 4.61 12.75 -2.78
C ASP A 89 3.11 12.41 -2.71
N THR A 90 2.35 13.21 -1.97
CA THR A 90 0.90 13.05 -1.80
C THR A 90 0.10 13.44 -3.05
N THR A 91 0.73 14.08 -4.06
CA THR A 91 0.01 14.75 -5.15
C THR A 91 0.28 14.20 -6.56
N ALA A 92 1.21 13.27 -6.76
CA ALA A 92 1.70 12.90 -8.10
C ALA A 92 1.54 11.41 -8.48
N ARG A 93 0.43 10.73 -8.13
CA ARG A 93 0.21 9.35 -8.61
C ARG A 93 -1.23 8.97 -8.92
N ASN A 94 -1.97 9.90 -9.52
CA ASN A 94 -3.27 9.61 -10.14
C ASN A 94 -3.15 9.09 -11.59
N GLN A 95 -1.94 8.96 -12.16
CA GLN A 95 -1.78 8.55 -13.57
C GLN A 95 -1.59 7.04 -13.79
N GLU A 96 -1.35 6.24 -12.74
CA GLU A 96 -1.09 4.80 -12.94
C GLU A 96 -2.35 3.92 -12.79
N LEU A 97 -3.45 4.48 -12.30
CA LEU A 97 -4.74 3.79 -12.24
C LEU A 97 -5.61 4.00 -13.49
N ASP A 98 -5.28 4.97 -14.35
CA ASP A 98 -5.99 5.15 -15.64
C ASP A 98 -5.64 4.03 -16.64
N LEU A 99 -4.46 3.43 -16.53
CA LEU A 99 -4.03 2.33 -17.41
C LEU A 99 -4.78 1.00 -17.17
N LEU A 100 -5.52 0.86 -16.06
CA LEU A 100 -6.34 -0.32 -15.78
C LEU A 100 -7.84 -0.09 -16.00
N THR A 101 -8.25 1.11 -16.43
CA THR A 101 -9.66 1.44 -16.68
C THR A 101 -9.99 1.63 -18.16
N GLN A 102 -9.03 1.38 -19.07
CA GLN A 102 -9.22 1.43 -20.53
C GLN A 102 -9.29 0.03 -21.20
N ALA A 103 -9.57 -1.02 -20.42
CA ALA A 103 -9.78 -2.36 -20.97
C ALA A 103 -11.18 -2.91 -20.65
N LEU A 104 -12.22 -2.09 -20.84
CA LEU A 104 -13.60 -2.52 -21.09
C LEU A 104 -14.27 -1.53 -22.05
#